data_AF-A0A7C5CDY6-F1
#
_entry.id   AF-A0A7C5CDY6-F1
#
_cell.length_a   1.000
_cell.length_b   1.000
_cell.length_c   1.000
_cell.angle_alpha   90.00
_cell.angle_beta   90.00
_cell.angle_gamma   90.00
#
_symmetry.space_group_name_H-M   'P 1'
#
loop_
_entity.id
_entity.type
_entity.pdbx_description
1 polymer ?
#
loop_
_entity_poly.entity_id
_entity_poly.type
_entity_poly.pdbx_seq_one_letter_code
_entity_poly.pdbx_strand_id
1 'polypeptide(L)'
;MSDKPQLHSSIVAMVSLASGIASNHPAMGQCQLDRLRGYGVPEHQIDAVIEIARHIRDEAAEKLDFAFDEKQNGKESLDASEPANGSGETCCTSTASGQSCC
;
A
#
# COMPACT_ATOMS: atom_id res chain seq x y z
N MET A 1 -3.22 24.74 -32.47
CA MET A 1 -2.20 23.80 -31.97
C MET A 1 -1.66 24.38 -30.68
N SER A 2 -1.66 23.63 -29.58
CA SER A 2 -1.36 24.17 -28.25
C SER A 2 0.10 24.63 -28.16
N ASP A 3 0.30 25.94 -28.10
CA ASP A 3 1.57 26.67 -27.88
C ASP A 3 2.14 26.49 -26.45
N LYS A 4 2.03 25.28 -25.89
CA LYS A 4 2.60 24.98 -24.56
C LYS A 4 3.94 24.25 -24.75
N PRO A 5 5.01 24.66 -24.04
CA PRO A 5 6.27 23.95 -24.08
C PRO A 5 6.04 22.52 -23.60
N GLN A 6 6.38 21.56 -24.46
CA GLN A 6 6.30 20.15 -24.10
C GLN A 6 7.50 19.78 -23.23
N LEU A 7 7.26 18.88 -22.28
CA LEU A 7 8.35 18.27 -21.53
C LEU A 7 9.27 17.51 -22.48
N HIS A 8 10.57 17.58 -22.19
CA HIS A 8 11.55 16.80 -22.94
C HIS A 8 11.24 15.30 -22.79
N SER A 9 11.43 14.52 -23.86
CA SER A 9 11.05 13.09 -23.88
C SER A 9 11.74 12.26 -22.79
N SER A 10 12.97 12.63 -22.39
CA SER A 10 13.65 11.98 -21.27
C SER A 10 12.95 12.21 -19.93
N ILE A 11 12.42 13.40 -19.68
CA ILE A 11 11.66 13.74 -18.46
C ILE A 11 10.39 12.91 -18.41
N VAL A 12 9.66 12.85 -19.54
CA VAL A 12 8.43 12.05 -19.65
C VAL A 12 8.73 10.57 -19.37
N ALA A 13 9.84 10.04 -19.91
CA ALA A 13 10.25 8.66 -19.69
C ALA A 13 10.66 8.39 -18.22
N MET A 14 11.39 9.31 -17.57
CA MET A 14 11.75 9.19 -16.15
C MET A 14 10.50 9.20 -15.24
N VAL A 15 9.57 10.12 -15.48
CA VAL A 15 8.31 10.20 -14.71
C VAL A 15 7.44 8.95 -14.94
N SER A 16 7.40 8.44 -16.18
CA SER A 16 6.66 7.22 -16.51
C SER A 16 7.26 5.99 -15.82
N LEU A 17 8.58 5.87 -15.78
CA LEU A 17 9.29 4.82 -15.05
C LEU A 17 8.96 4.88 -13.55
N ALA A 18 9.12 6.06 -12.94
CA ALA A 18 8.84 6.29 -11.53
C ALA A 18 7.39 5.92 -11.17
N SER A 19 6.44 6.39 -11.98
CA SER A 19 5.01 6.14 -11.75
C SER A 19 4.66 4.66 -11.88
N GLY A 20 5.26 3.96 -12.85
CA GLY A 20 5.06 2.51 -13.02
C GLY A 20 5.57 1.70 -11.84
N ILE A 21 6.72 2.06 -11.28
CA ILE A 21 7.28 1.42 -10.07
C ILE A 21 6.44 1.77 -8.84
N ALA A 22 6.15 3.05 -8.63
CA ALA A 22 5.42 3.55 -7.46
C ALA A 22 3.99 2.98 -7.36
N SER A 23 3.33 2.76 -8.50
CA SER A 23 1.98 2.15 -8.57
C SER A 23 1.98 0.62 -8.52
N ASN A 24 3.15 -0.02 -8.43
CA ASN A 24 3.31 -1.47 -8.54
C ASN A 24 2.70 -2.04 -9.84
N HIS A 25 2.82 -1.31 -10.96
CA HIS A 25 2.23 -1.72 -12.23
C HIS A 25 2.94 -2.98 -12.77
N PRO A 26 2.23 -4.00 -13.29
CA PRO A 26 2.81 -5.29 -13.70
C PRO A 26 3.97 -5.20 -14.69
N ALA A 27 3.94 -4.19 -15.57
CA ALA A 27 4.99 -3.96 -16.57
C ALA A 27 6.24 -3.21 -16.03
N MET A 28 6.19 -2.67 -14.80
CA MET A 28 7.23 -1.93 -14.06
C MET A 28 8.16 -1.01 -14.87
N GLY A 29 7.69 -0.44 -15.98
CA GLY A 29 8.48 0.47 -16.79
C GLY A 29 9.74 -0.14 -17.43
N GLN A 30 9.83 -1.46 -17.61
CA GLN A 30 11.07 -2.09 -18.13
C GLN A 30 11.44 -1.55 -19.53
N CYS A 31 10.45 -1.31 -20.39
CA CYS A 31 10.64 -0.69 -21.71
C CYS A 31 11.19 0.76 -21.60
N GLN A 32 10.92 1.46 -20.50
CA GLN A 32 11.35 2.83 -20.26
C GLN A 32 12.83 2.89 -19.89
N LEU A 33 13.39 1.84 -19.26
CA LEU A 33 14.83 1.77 -18.96
C LEU A 33 15.67 1.81 -20.22
N ASP A 34 15.35 0.96 -21.20
CA ASP A 34 16.08 0.91 -22.46
C ASP A 34 15.92 2.21 -23.26
N ARG A 35 14.73 2.83 -23.17
CA ARG A 35 14.46 4.11 -23.80
C ARG A 35 15.27 5.26 -23.17
N LEU A 36 15.43 5.27 -21.84
CA LEU A 36 16.23 6.26 -21.13
C LEU A 36 17.72 6.13 -21.46
N ARG A 37 18.23 4.90 -21.55
CA ARG A 37 19.59 4.62 -22.04
C ARG A 37 19.77 5.08 -23.48
N GLY A 38 18.79 4.84 -24.35
CA GLY A 38 18.77 5.34 -25.72
C GLY A 38 18.75 6.88 -25.82
N TYR A 39 18.23 7.57 -24.80
CA TYR A 39 18.31 9.03 -24.68
C TYR A 39 19.62 9.54 -24.08
N GLY A 40 20.56 8.66 -23.74
CA GLY A 40 21.84 9.04 -23.13
C GLY A 40 21.70 9.55 -21.70
N VAL A 41 20.62 9.19 -20.99
CA VAL A 41 20.45 9.54 -19.58
C VAL A 41 21.51 8.77 -18.77
N PRO A 42 22.29 9.43 -17.91
CA PRO A 42 23.28 8.76 -17.07
C PRO A 42 22.62 7.76 -16.11
N GLU A 43 23.23 6.58 -15.92
CA GLU A 43 22.68 5.53 -15.04
C GLU A 43 22.40 6.05 -13.62
N HIS A 44 23.27 6.89 -13.04
CA HIS A 44 23.04 7.45 -11.71
C HIS A 44 21.74 8.27 -11.59
N GLN A 45 21.25 8.86 -12.68
CA GLN A 45 19.95 9.55 -12.68
C GLN A 45 18.79 8.56 -12.75
N ILE A 46 18.94 7.49 -13.53
CA ILE A 46 17.95 6.42 -13.62
C ILE A 46 17.84 5.71 -12.26
N ASP A 47 18.96 5.41 -11.62
CA ASP A 47 19.04 4.81 -10.29
C ASP A 47 18.33 5.68 -9.25
N ALA A 48 18.62 6.99 -9.21
CA ALA A 48 17.95 7.91 -8.29
C ALA A 48 16.42 7.93 -8.48
N VAL A 49 15.94 7.89 -9.73
CA VAL A 49 14.50 7.81 -10.03
C VAL A 49 13.90 6.51 -9.52
N ILE A 50 14.59 5.38 -9.69
CA ILE A 50 14.16 4.08 -9.20
C ILE A 50 14.12 4.05 -7.67
N GLU A 51 15.14 4.58 -7.00
CA GLU A 51 15.21 4.65 -5.54
C GLU A 51 14.04 5.46 -4.95
N ILE A 52 13.79 6.64 -5.49
CA ILE A 52 12.66 7.49 -5.07
C ILE A 52 11.33 6.74 -5.26
N ALA A 53 11.14 6.11 -6.41
CA ALA A 53 9.90 5.41 -6.72
C ALA A 53 9.66 4.19 -5.81
N ARG A 54 10.72 3.43 -5.50
CA ARG A 54 10.66 2.30 -4.56
C ARG A 54 10.34 2.79 -3.15
N HIS A 55 11.00 3.85 -2.69
CA HIS A 55 10.74 4.42 -1.37
C HIS A 55 9.26 4.82 -1.21
N ILE A 56 8.68 5.51 -2.20
CA ILE A 56 7.26 5.91 -2.16
C ILE A 56 6.34 4.70 -2.13
N ARG A 57 6.61 3.67 -2.95
CA ARG A 57 5.79 2.45 -2.98
C ARG A 57 5.83 1.74 -1.63
N ASP A 58 7.02 1.58 -1.07
CA ASP A 58 7.24 0.80 0.14
C ASP A 58 6.66 1.55 1.36
N GLU A 59 6.81 2.87 1.44
CA GLU A 59 6.17 3.71 2.47
C GLU A 59 4.64 3.68 2.37
N ALA A 60 4.09 3.70 1.15
CA ALA A 60 2.65 3.60 0.94
C ALA A 60 2.11 2.22 1.36
N ALA A 61 2.84 1.14 1.07
CA ALA A 61 2.48 -0.20 1.50
C ALA A 61 2.49 -0.33 3.03
N GLU A 62 3.54 0.16 3.68
CA GLU A 62 3.66 0.15 5.15
C GLU A 62 2.48 0.86 5.83
N LYS A 63 2.09 2.05 5.32
CA LYS A 63 0.93 2.78 5.85
C LYS A 63 -0.40 2.06 5.62
N LEU A 64 -0.54 1.37 4.49
CA LEU A 64 -1.73 0.58 4.21
C LEU A 64 -1.83 -0.62 5.15
N ASP A 65 -0.72 -1.35 5.32
CA ASP A 65 -0.64 -2.49 6.23
C ASP A 65 -0.95 -2.06 7.67
N PHE A 66 -0.36 -0.94 8.12
CA PHE A 66 -0.68 -0.36 9.43
C PHE A 66 -2.19 -0.08 9.61
N ALA A 67 -2.83 0.52 8.60
CA ALA A 67 -4.27 0.81 8.66
C ALA A 67 -5.14 -0.46 8.65
N PHE A 68 -4.68 -1.54 7.99
CA PHE A 68 -5.34 -2.85 8.05
C PHE A 68 -5.18 -3.49 9.43
N ASP A 69 -3.98 -3.45 10.00
CA ASP A 69 -3.69 -3.99 11.32
C ASP A 69 -4.49 -3.28 12.41
N GLU A 70 -4.65 -1.95 12.34
CA GLU A 70 -5.50 -1.20 13.27
C GLU A 70 -6.97 -1.66 13.22
N LYS A 71 -7.50 -1.90 12.02
CA LYS A 71 -8.88 -2.38 11.84
C LYS A 71 -9.06 -3.84 12.24
N GLN A 72 -8.07 -4.68 11.94
CA GLN A 72 -8.09 -6.10 12.27
C GLN A 72 -7.97 -6.33 13.78
N ASN A 73 -7.10 -5.57 14.45
CA ASN A 73 -6.87 -5.69 15.88
C ASN A 73 -7.96 -5.03 16.73
N GLY A 74 -8.99 -4.44 16.11
CA GLY A 74 -10.27 -4.17 16.75
C GLY A 74 -10.15 -3.48 18.10
N LYS A 75 -9.24 -2.52 18.27
CA LYS A 75 -9.33 -1.60 19.40
C LYS A 75 -10.38 -0.56 19.07
N GLU A 76 -11.64 -1.01 19.11
CA GLU A 76 -12.63 -0.20 19.81
C GLU A 76 -11.96 0.17 21.13
N SER A 77 -11.71 1.46 21.32
CA SER A 77 -11.44 2.01 22.63
C SER A 77 -12.73 1.78 23.44
N LEU A 78 -12.90 0.55 23.92
CA LEU A 78 -13.74 0.26 25.06
C LEU A 78 -13.06 1.01 26.20
N ASP A 79 -13.54 2.24 26.42
CA ASP A 79 -13.49 2.88 27.73
C ASP A 79 -14.26 1.96 28.69
N ALA A 80 -13.60 0.89 29.10
CA ALA A 80 -14.02 0.02 30.19
C ALA A 80 -13.56 0.68 31.47
N SER A 81 -14.26 1.76 31.82
CA SER A 81 -14.34 2.21 33.20
C SER A 81 -15.22 1.21 33.97
N GLU A 82 -14.54 0.49 34.87
CA GLU A 82 -15.02 -0.24 36.05
C GLU A 82 -15.23 -1.77 36.01
N PRO A 83 -14.84 -2.48 37.10
CA PRO A 83 -14.80 -3.94 37.16
C PRO A 83 -16.11 -4.51 37.72
N ALA A 84 -16.73 -5.43 36.99
CA ALA A 84 -17.81 -6.26 37.51
C ALA A 84 -17.30 -7.68 37.81
N ASN A 85 -17.10 -7.91 39.09
CA ASN A 85 -16.96 -9.20 39.76
C ASN A 85 -18.09 -10.16 39.35
N GLY A 86 -17.78 -11.43 39.03
CA GLY A 86 -18.81 -12.44 38.75
C GLY A 86 -18.27 -13.75 38.19
N SER A 87 -17.89 -14.66 39.08
CA SER A 87 -17.63 -16.07 38.81
C SER A 87 -18.80 -16.78 38.13
N GLY A 88 -18.52 -17.76 37.26
CA GLY A 88 -19.44 -18.88 37.03
C GLY A 88 -19.68 -19.29 35.56
N GLU A 89 -19.03 -20.38 35.18
CA GLU A 89 -19.64 -21.53 34.49
C GLU A 89 -20.14 -21.43 33.02
N THR A 90 -19.60 -22.38 32.23
CA THR A 90 -20.24 -23.11 31.11
C THR A 90 -20.54 -22.41 29.78
N CYS A 91 -19.67 -22.68 28.79
CA CYS A 91 -19.96 -22.66 27.37
C CYS A 91 -21.18 -23.54 27.02
N CYS A 92 -22.34 -22.94 26.73
CA CYS A 92 -23.35 -23.45 25.78
C CYS A 92 -24.50 -22.43 25.71
N THR A 93 -24.59 -21.64 24.65
CA THR A 93 -25.77 -20.80 24.37
C THR A 93 -26.82 -21.61 23.62
N SER A 94 -27.97 -21.86 24.26
CA SER A 94 -29.13 -22.50 23.65
C SER A 94 -29.64 -21.67 22.46
N THR A 95 -29.74 -22.28 21.27
CA THR A 95 -30.46 -21.67 20.15
C THR A 95 -31.96 -21.69 20.45
N ALA A 96 -32.72 -20.72 19.93
CA ALA A 96 -34.15 -20.44 20.20
C ALA A 96 -35.16 -21.58 19.89
N SER A 97 -34.70 -22.82 19.72
CA SER A 97 -35.51 -24.03 19.55
C SER A 97 -35.05 -25.18 20.45
N GLY A 98 -34.47 -24.87 21.62
CA GLY A 98 -34.47 -25.75 22.79
C GLY A 98 -33.67 -27.07 22.73
N GLN A 99 -32.84 -27.29 21.72
CA GLN A 99 -31.98 -28.48 21.63
C GLN A 99 -30.53 -28.11 21.96
N SER A 100 -29.90 -28.81 22.92
CA SER A 100 -28.48 -28.66 23.24
C SER A 100 -27.60 -29.34 22.17
N CYS A 101 -26.47 -28.72 21.83
CA CYS A 101 -25.52 -29.23 20.84
C CYS A 101 -24.77 -30.46 21.36
N CYS A 102 -25.08 -31.64 20.82
CA CYS A 102 -24.19 -32.80 20.67
C CYS A 102 -24.42 -33.38 19.27
#